data_AF-A0A820IIS1-F1
#
_entry.id   AF-A0A820IIS1-F1
#
_cell.length_a   1.000
_cell.length_b   1.000
_cell.length_c   1.000
_cell.angle_alpha   90.00
_cell.angle_beta   90.00
_cell.angle_gamma   90.00
#
_symmetry.space_group_name_H-M   'P 1'
#
loop_
_entity.id
_entity.type
_entity.pdbx_description
1 polymer ?
#
loop_
_entity_poly.entity_id
_entity_poly.type
_entity_poly.pdbx_seq_one_letter_code
_entity_poly.pdbx_strand_id
1 'polypeptide(L)'
;SSYSNLLQTAQMLFEMTLMKFNASQISGADAFLGPFCFTLFMLLVVFVCLSMFLSIISNGFHYAKENQKEDQIMLSFMLKKLLRWTGLKKLNQTEIQEERDCRMRSQYVDSIDIFSNRIDQLLEAFDKIYVDQQVELLRLEKAGV
;
A
#
# COMPACT_ATOMS: atom_id res chain seq x y z
N SER A 1 34.64 17.57 22.46
CA SER A 1 33.93 16.28 22.37
C SER A 1 32.81 16.35 21.31
N SER A 2 33.10 16.87 20.11
CA SER A 2 32.03 17.44 19.26
C SER A 2 32.09 17.03 17.78
N TYR A 3 32.32 15.75 17.50
CA TYR A 3 32.16 15.17 16.16
C TYR A 3 31.27 13.90 16.21
N SER A 4 30.16 13.92 16.96
CA SER A 4 29.40 12.68 17.24
C SER A 4 27.91 12.72 16.92
N ASN A 5 27.44 13.66 16.10
CA ASN A 5 26.09 13.58 15.57
C ASN A 5 26.14 13.37 14.06
N LEU A 6 25.97 12.11 13.63
CA LEU A 6 25.79 11.73 12.23
C LEU A 6 24.71 12.57 11.54
N LEU A 7 23.68 12.98 12.28
CA LEU A 7 22.63 13.87 11.82
C LEU A 7 23.16 15.26 11.43
N GLN A 8 24.09 15.81 12.21
CA GLN A 8 24.69 17.12 11.95
C GLN A 8 25.64 17.06 10.75
N THR A 9 26.37 15.94 10.59
CA THR A 9 27.17 15.67 9.39
C THR A 9 26.28 15.51 8.15
N ALA A 10 25.18 14.77 8.26
CA ALA A 10 24.21 14.59 7.17
C ALA A 10 23.55 15.91 6.77
N GLN A 11 23.22 16.77 7.75
CA GLN A 11 22.67 18.10 7.49
C GLN A 11 23.69 18.98 6.73
N MET A 12 24.97 18.98 7.15
CA MET A 12 26.02 19.70 6.43
C MET A 12 26.25 19.15 5.02
N LEU A 13 26.18 17.83 4.81
CA LEU A 13 26.24 17.20 3.49
C LEU A 13 25.05 17.61 2.60
N PHE A 14 23.86 17.76 3.18
CA PHE A 14 22.67 18.21 2.45
C PHE A 14 22.75 19.70 2.09
N GLU A 15 23.21 20.54 3.02
CA GLU A 15 23.48 21.96 2.76
C GLU A 15 24.59 22.16 1.71
N MET A 16 25.61 21.29 1.72
CA MET A 16 26.63 21.24 0.67
C MET A 16 26.02 20.86 -0.68
N THR A 17 25.15 19.85 -0.72
CA THR A 17 24.43 19.42 -1.95
C THR A 17 23.53 20.52 -2.50
N LEU A 18 22.92 21.34 -1.64
CA LEU A 18 22.14 22.52 -2.00
C LEU A 18 23.00 23.76 -2.32
N MET A 19 24.32 23.61 -2.34
CA MET A 19 25.30 24.68 -2.62
C MET A 19 25.21 25.88 -1.63
N LYS A 20 24.67 25.67 -0.43
CA LYS A 20 24.56 26.69 0.63
C LYS A 20 25.78 26.74 1.56
N PHE A 21 26.94 26.31 1.07
CA PHE A 21 28.13 26.11 1.87
C PHE A 21 29.13 27.30 1.76
N ASN A 22 29.74 27.66 2.89
CA ASN A 22 30.78 28.69 2.97
C ASN A 22 32.17 28.11 2.65
N ALA A 23 32.64 28.32 1.41
CA ALA A 23 33.95 27.89 0.91
C ALA A 23 35.17 28.38 1.71
N SER A 24 35.00 29.41 2.56
CA SER A 24 36.06 30.00 3.37
C SER A 24 36.67 29.04 4.40
N GLN A 25 35.96 27.98 4.81
CA GLN A 25 36.45 27.03 5.82
C GLN A 25 37.27 25.86 5.23
N ILE A 26 37.08 25.50 3.96
CA ILE A 26 37.80 24.39 3.30
C ILE A 26 39.17 24.83 2.77
N SER A 27 39.35 26.12 2.49
CA SER A 27 40.61 26.65 1.95
C SER A 27 41.79 26.61 2.94
N GLY A 28 41.54 26.34 4.23
CA GLY A 28 42.56 26.35 5.28
C GLY A 28 43.31 25.03 5.51
N ALA A 29 42.82 23.91 4.98
CA ALA A 29 43.41 22.57 5.23
C ALA A 29 44.24 22.03 4.06
N ASP A 30 43.80 22.28 2.81
CA ASP A 30 44.58 22.00 1.58
C ASP A 30 43.97 22.74 0.39
N ALA A 31 44.74 23.62 -0.26
CA ALA A 31 44.22 24.61 -1.22
C ALA A 31 43.68 24.02 -2.54
N PHE A 32 44.07 22.78 -2.88
CA PHE A 32 43.77 22.19 -4.19
C PHE A 32 42.87 20.96 -4.09
N LEU A 33 43.11 20.08 -3.11
CA LEU A 33 42.41 18.80 -3.02
C LEU A 33 40.97 18.94 -2.49
N GLY A 34 40.73 19.89 -1.59
CA GLY A 34 39.41 20.16 -1.02
C GLY A 34 38.39 20.62 -2.07
N PRO A 35 38.66 21.70 -2.83
CA PRO A 35 37.78 22.18 -3.89
C PRO A 35 37.56 21.12 -4.98
N PHE A 36 38.60 20.38 -5.37
CA PHE A 36 38.51 19.36 -6.40
C PHE A 36 37.58 18.19 -6.00
N CYS A 37 37.77 17.62 -4.80
CA CYS A 37 36.91 16.57 -4.28
C CYS A 37 35.46 17.06 -4.07
N PHE A 38 35.28 18.31 -3.64
CA PHE A 38 33.95 18.92 -3.48
C PHE A 38 33.23 19.06 -4.81
N THR A 39 33.89 19.60 -5.84
CA THR A 39 33.31 19.74 -7.17
C THR A 39 33.00 18.38 -7.79
N LEU A 40 33.87 17.38 -7.62
CA LEU A 40 33.62 16.02 -8.09
C LEU A 40 32.42 15.39 -7.38
N PHE A 41 32.32 15.55 -6.05
CA PHE A 41 31.18 15.09 -5.26
C PHE A 41 29.87 15.75 -5.73
N MET A 42 29.88 17.07 -5.89
CA MET A 42 28.73 17.82 -6.40
C MET A 42 28.35 17.37 -7.81
N LEU A 43 29.33 17.12 -8.68
CA LEU A 43 29.07 16.63 -10.03
C LEU A 43 28.42 15.24 -9.99
N LEU A 44 28.96 14.33 -9.20
CA LEU A 44 28.40 12.98 -9.05
C LEU A 44 26.99 13.00 -8.45
N VAL A 45 26.77 13.75 -7.37
CA VAL A 45 25.45 13.78 -6.71
C VAL A 45 24.42 14.52 -7.58
N VAL A 46 24.76 15.69 -8.10
CA VAL A 46 23.80 16.52 -8.85
C VAL A 46 23.58 15.98 -10.26
N PHE A 47 24.61 15.52 -10.98
CA PHE A 47 24.41 15.02 -12.33
C PHE A 47 24.12 13.53 -12.37
N VAL A 48 24.86 12.69 -11.64
CA VAL A 48 24.66 11.23 -11.75
C VAL A 48 23.49 10.79 -10.88
N CYS A 49 23.48 11.14 -9.59
CA CYS A 49 22.41 10.68 -8.71
C CYS A 49 21.06 11.33 -9.05
N LEU A 50 20.97 12.65 -9.24
CA LEU A 50 19.67 13.26 -9.61
C LEU A 50 19.18 12.81 -10.97
N SER A 51 20.06 12.65 -11.99
CA SER A 51 19.60 12.16 -13.30
C SER A 51 19.12 10.71 -13.23
N MET A 52 19.75 9.87 -12.42
CA MET A 52 19.29 8.51 -12.17
C MET A 52 17.94 8.51 -11.43
N PHE A 53 17.77 9.34 -10.39
CA PHE A 53 16.49 9.50 -9.70
C PHE A 53 15.40 10.02 -10.64
N LEU A 54 15.71 11.03 -11.46
CA LEU A 54 14.80 11.55 -12.48
C LEU A 54 14.41 10.47 -13.48
N SER A 55 15.35 9.63 -13.91
CA SER A 55 15.07 8.51 -14.81
C SER A 55 14.19 7.44 -14.15
N ILE A 56 14.43 7.10 -12.89
CA ILE A 56 13.59 6.15 -12.14
C ILE A 56 12.18 6.71 -11.96
N ILE A 57 12.05 7.98 -11.55
CA ILE A 57 10.76 8.65 -11.39
C ILE A 57 10.03 8.73 -12.73
N SER A 58 10.73 9.10 -13.80
CA SER A 58 10.16 9.21 -15.14
C SER A 58 9.67 7.87 -15.66
N ASN A 59 10.46 6.80 -15.51
CA ASN A 59 10.07 5.47 -15.93
C ASN A 59 8.91 4.92 -15.08
N GLY A 60 8.93 5.17 -13.76
CA GLY A 60 7.82 4.82 -12.87
C GLY A 60 6.54 5.58 -13.21
N PHE A 61 6.63 6.86 -13.58
CA PHE A 61 5.48 7.65 -14.02
C PHE A 61 4.94 7.17 -15.37
N HIS A 62 5.83 6.81 -16.31
CA HIS A 62 5.43 6.25 -17.60
C HIS A 62 4.72 4.90 -17.43
N TYR A 63 5.27 4.01 -16.61
CA TYR A 63 4.66 2.72 -16.26
C TYR A 63 3.30 2.88 -15.58
N ALA A 64 3.18 3.81 -14.63
CA ALA A 64 1.92 4.07 -13.92
C ALA A 64 0.86 4.73 -14.83
N LYS A 65 1.29 5.53 -15.82
CA LYS A 65 0.39 6.13 -16.82
C LYS A 65 -0.11 5.10 -17.83
N GLU A 66 0.68 4.09 -18.14
CA GLU A 66 0.30 3.00 -19.05
C GLU A 66 -0.68 2.02 -18.39
N ASN A 67 -0.55 1.78 -17.07
CA ASN A 67 -1.41 0.89 -16.28
C ASN A 67 -2.53 1.62 -15.50
N GLN A 68 -2.88 2.83 -15.94
CA GLN A 68 -3.64 3.83 -15.18
C GLN A 68 -5.06 3.41 -14.71
N LYS A 69 -5.67 2.33 -15.22
CA LYS A 69 -7.05 1.96 -14.85
C LYS A 69 -7.14 1.16 -13.54
N GLU A 70 -6.19 0.28 -13.24
CA GLU A 70 -6.19 -0.52 -11.98
C GLU A 70 -5.25 0.10 -10.92
N ASP A 71 -4.10 0.64 -11.34
CA ASP A 71 -3.06 1.09 -10.41
C ASP A 71 -3.34 2.45 -9.76
N GLN A 72 -4.14 3.30 -10.41
CA GLN A 72 -4.48 4.63 -9.88
C GLN A 72 -5.30 4.51 -8.59
N ILE A 73 -6.12 3.46 -8.48
CA ILE A 73 -6.87 3.13 -7.27
C ILE A 73 -5.87 2.74 -6.16
N MET A 74 -4.97 1.79 -6.41
CA MET A 74 -3.99 1.31 -5.42
C MET A 74 -3.03 2.41 -4.94
N LEU A 75 -2.51 3.23 -5.85
CA LEU A 75 -1.62 4.36 -5.51
C LEU A 75 -2.34 5.43 -4.69
N SER A 76 -3.60 5.75 -5.02
CA SER A 76 -4.39 6.68 -4.22
C SER A 76 -4.62 6.15 -2.80
N PHE A 77 -4.79 4.83 -2.62
CA PHE A 77 -4.88 4.20 -1.30
C PHE A 77 -3.55 4.24 -0.54
N MET A 78 -2.43 3.92 -1.19
CA MET A 78 -1.10 3.94 -0.56
C MET A 78 -0.69 5.37 -0.18
N LEU A 79 -0.93 6.36 -1.04
CA LEU A 79 -0.69 7.77 -0.75
C LEU A 79 -1.62 8.26 0.36
N LYS A 80 -2.91 7.91 0.35
CA LYS A 80 -3.82 8.24 1.47
C LYS A 80 -3.31 7.65 2.79
N LYS A 81 -2.81 6.42 2.80
CA LYS A 81 -2.23 5.77 3.99
C LYS A 81 -0.93 6.45 4.45
N LEU A 82 -0.08 6.83 3.51
CA LEU A 82 1.15 7.57 3.78
C LEU A 82 0.85 8.97 4.35
N LEU A 83 -0.07 9.72 3.73
CA LEU A 83 -0.52 11.03 4.20
C LEU A 83 -1.22 10.97 5.58
N ARG A 84 -1.91 9.86 5.88
CA ARG A 84 -2.48 9.58 7.22
C ARG A 84 -1.38 9.32 8.25
N TRP A 85 -0.31 8.62 7.86
CA TRP A 85 0.81 8.32 8.75
C TRP A 85 1.70 9.53 9.01
N THR A 86 1.91 10.39 8.01
CA THR A 86 2.69 11.62 8.15
C THR A 86 1.92 12.76 8.82
N GLY A 87 0.65 12.55 9.21
CA GLY A 87 -0.17 13.50 9.97
C GLY A 87 -0.58 14.76 9.20
N LEU A 88 -0.22 14.87 7.92
CA LEU A 88 -0.43 16.04 7.08
C LEU A 88 -1.86 16.16 6.53
N LYS A 89 -2.66 15.08 6.57
CA LYS A 89 -4.04 15.09 6.06
C LYS A 89 -5.05 14.95 7.20
N LYS A 90 -5.82 16.01 7.43
CA LYS A 90 -7.00 15.98 8.33
C LYS A 90 -8.10 15.17 7.65
N LEU A 91 -8.65 14.21 8.38
CA LEU A 91 -9.68 13.27 7.91
C LEU A 91 -10.88 14.03 7.31
N ASN A 92 -11.18 13.84 6.03
CA ASN A 92 -12.38 14.41 5.40
C ASN A 92 -13.59 13.54 5.74
N GLN A 93 -14.73 14.17 6.04
CA GLN A 93 -15.98 13.48 6.46
C GLN A 93 -16.42 12.36 5.51
N THR A 94 -16.11 12.49 4.21
CA THR A 94 -16.44 11.50 3.18
C THR A 94 -15.72 10.17 3.38
N GLU A 95 -14.47 10.15 3.87
CA GLU A 95 -13.71 8.91 4.07
C GLU A 95 -14.20 8.14 5.32
N ILE A 96 -14.74 8.83 6.34
CA ILE A 96 -15.39 8.20 7.51
C ILE A 96 -16.71 7.54 7.12
N GLN A 97 -17.39 8.10 6.12
CA GLN A 97 -18.66 7.59 5.65
C GLN A 97 -18.46 6.35 4.78
N GLU A 98 -17.47 6.36 3.87
CA GLU A 98 -17.08 5.16 3.10
C GLU A 98 -16.66 3.99 4.00
N GLU A 99 -15.90 4.23 5.07
CA GLU A 99 -15.49 3.18 6.02
C GLU A 99 -16.69 2.59 6.78
N ARG A 100 -17.72 3.40 7.07
CA ARG A 100 -18.98 2.94 7.66
C ARG A 100 -19.83 2.13 6.67
N ASP A 101 -19.91 2.58 5.43
CA ASP A 101 -20.68 1.91 4.38
C ASP A 101 -20.07 0.55 4.02
N CYS A 102 -18.74 0.44 3.96
CA CYS A 102 -18.05 -0.85 3.76
C CYS A 102 -18.30 -1.83 4.92
N ARG A 103 -18.31 -1.35 6.17
CA ARG A 103 -18.67 -2.20 7.33
C ARG A 103 -20.12 -2.67 7.27
N MET A 104 -21.05 -1.79 6.91
CA MET A 104 -22.47 -2.18 6.72
C MET A 104 -22.61 -3.24 5.64
N ARG A 105 -21.91 -3.09 4.51
CA ARG A 105 -22.01 -4.04 3.38
C ARG A 105 -21.48 -5.43 3.71
N SER A 106 -20.40 -5.53 4.51
CA SER A 106 -19.90 -6.82 5.00
C SER A 106 -20.91 -7.57 5.88
N GLN A 107 -21.70 -6.84 6.66
CA GLN A 107 -22.69 -7.43 7.57
C GLN A 107 -23.92 -7.98 6.81
N TYR A 108 -24.23 -7.42 5.64
CA TYR A 108 -25.29 -7.94 4.76
C TYR A 108 -24.90 -9.24 4.06
N VAL A 109 -23.64 -9.37 3.61
CA VAL A 109 -23.16 -10.60 2.96
C VAL A 109 -23.27 -11.79 3.91
N ASP A 110 -22.84 -11.62 5.16
CA ASP A 110 -22.92 -12.64 6.20
C ASP A 110 -24.38 -13.07 6.49
N SER A 111 -25.32 -12.12 6.43
CA SER A 111 -26.75 -12.38 6.61
C SER A 111 -27.36 -13.17 5.44
N ILE A 112 -26.87 -12.97 4.21
CA ILE A 112 -27.32 -13.72 3.02
C ILE A 112 -26.77 -15.14 3.03
N ASP A 113 -25.51 -15.33 3.45
CA ASP A 113 -24.91 -16.66 3.59
C ASP A 113 -25.61 -17.49 4.67
N ILE A 114 -26.01 -16.87 5.78
CA ILE A 114 -26.83 -17.50 6.82
C ILE A 114 -28.17 -17.98 6.24
N PHE A 115 -28.82 -17.18 5.38
CA PHE A 115 -30.08 -17.57 4.75
C PHE A 115 -29.89 -18.72 3.76
N SER A 116 -28.85 -18.68 2.91
CA SER A 116 -28.56 -19.76 1.96
C SER A 116 -28.38 -21.10 2.68
N ASN A 117 -27.60 -21.11 3.76
CA ASN A 117 -27.35 -22.31 4.55
C ASN A 117 -28.63 -22.89 5.19
N ARG A 118 -29.61 -22.04 5.52
CA ARG A 118 -30.92 -22.50 6.02
C ARG A 118 -31.76 -23.16 4.93
N ILE A 119 -31.67 -22.67 3.68
CA ILE A 119 -32.34 -23.28 2.52
C ILE A 119 -31.72 -24.64 2.20
N ASP A 120 -30.39 -24.73 2.25
CA ASP A 120 -29.67 -25.99 2.03
C ASP A 120 -30.07 -27.06 3.06
N GLN A 121 -30.15 -26.67 4.35
CA GLN A 121 -30.63 -27.55 5.44
C GLN A 121 -32.08 -28.01 5.23
N LEU A 122 -32.94 -27.14 4.69
CA LEU A 122 -34.33 -27.49 4.40
C LEU A 122 -34.42 -28.50 3.26
N LEU A 123 -33.67 -28.28 2.19
CA LEU A 123 -33.64 -29.18 1.03
C LEU A 123 -33.11 -30.56 1.41
N GLU A 124 -32.08 -30.62 2.24
CA GLU A 124 -31.54 -31.89 2.76
C GLU A 124 -32.56 -32.64 3.64
N ALA A 125 -33.32 -31.91 4.46
CA ALA A 125 -34.41 -32.49 5.24
C ALA A 125 -35.54 -33.04 4.34
N PHE A 126 -35.89 -32.34 3.26
CA PHE A 126 -36.86 -32.82 2.28
C PHE A 126 -36.39 -34.07 1.55
N ASP A 127 -35.14 -34.09 1.11
CA ASP A 127 -34.56 -35.23 0.40
C ASP A 127 -34.53 -36.47 1.30
N LYS A 128 -34.18 -36.27 2.58
CA LYS A 128 -34.20 -37.34 3.58
C LYS A 128 -35.60 -37.92 3.80
N ILE A 129 -36.64 -37.09 3.89
CA ILE A 129 -38.02 -37.54 4.07
C ILE A 129 -38.51 -38.29 2.82
N TYR A 130 -38.17 -37.78 1.63
CA TYR A 130 -38.53 -38.42 0.37
C TYR A 130 -37.90 -39.82 0.23
N VAL A 131 -36.62 -39.95 0.58
CA VAL A 131 -35.91 -41.22 0.58
C VAL A 131 -36.50 -42.18 1.63
N ASP A 132 -36.82 -41.72 2.83
CA ASP A 132 -37.38 -42.55 3.89
C ASP A 132 -38.78 -43.09 3.50
N GLN A 133 -39.62 -42.24 2.90
CA GLN A 133 -40.94 -42.63 2.41
C GLN A 133 -40.87 -43.65 1.26
N GLN A 134 -39.89 -43.52 0.35
CA GLN A 134 -39.65 -44.51 -0.71
C GLN A 134 -39.18 -45.87 -0.16
N VAL A 135 -38.29 -45.84 0.85
CA VAL A 135 -37.79 -47.06 1.50
C VAL A 135 -38.89 -47.76 2.29
N GLU A 136 -39.80 -47.02 2.92
CA GLU A 136 -40.93 -47.59 3.66
C GLU A 136 -41.97 -48.23 2.73
N LEU A 137 -42.26 -47.61 1.58
CA LEU A 137 -43.12 -48.19 0.54
C LEU A 137 -42.55 -49.50 -0.04
N LEU A 138 -41.24 -49.55 -0.31
CA LEU A 138 -40.57 -50.77 -0.80
C LEU A 138 -40.51 -51.88 0.27
N ARG A 139 -40.46 -51.52 1.56
CA ARG A 139 -40.55 -52.49 2.66
C ARG A 139 -41.96 -53.07 2.78
N LEU A 140 -43.00 -52.26 2.59
CA LEU A 140 -44.39 -52.72 2.59
C LEU A 140 -44.69 -53.65 1.39
N GLU A 141 -44.13 -53.35 0.20
CA GLU A 141 -44.24 -54.23 -0.97
C GLU A 141 -43.56 -55.60 -0.75
N LYS A 142 -42.39 -55.61 -0.09
CA LYS A 142 -41.69 -56.87 0.23
C LYS A 142 -42.30 -57.64 1.41
N ALA A 143 -43.18 -57.03 2.20
CA ALA A 143 -43.80 -57.65 3.37
C ALA A 143 -45.10 -58.44 3.06
N GLY A 144 -45.59 -58.39 1.82
CA GLY A 144 -46.68 -59.24 1.35
C GLY A 144 -48.09 -58.66 1.59
N VAL A 145 -48.57 -57.93 0.60
CA VAL A 145 -49.97 -57.94 0.13
C VAL A 145 -49.95 -58.23 -1.36
#